data_AF-A0A5S3YKD7-F1
#
_entry.id   AF-A0A5S3YKD7-F1
#
_cell.length_a   1.000
_cell.length_b   1.000
_cell.length_c   1.000
_cell.angle_alpha   90.00
_cell.angle_beta   90.00
_cell.angle_gamma   90.00
#
_symmetry.space_group_name_H-M   'P 1'
#
loop_
_entity.id
_entity.type
_entity.pdbx_description
1 polymer ?
#
loop_
_entity_poly.entity_id
_entity_poly.type
_entity_poly.pdbx_seq_one_letter_code
_entity_poly.pdbx_strand_id
1 'polypeptide(L)'
;IFHYFPDIQYVEFVINRLIALTEPKGIILIGDLLDSQFEAQIKSNSDLNIEASLPIIHRYSQWLFVDLKRLASDLVKHPQVASAELIQQPSEFTLSWYRKDLKITL
;
A
#
# COMPACT_ATOMS: atom_id res chain seq x y z
N ILE A 1 -8.81 0.65 1.40
CA ILE A 1 -7.66 1.57 1.46
C ILE A 1 -6.66 0.97 2.45
N PHE A 2 -5.47 0.59 2.00
CA PHE A 2 -4.59 -0.35 2.72
C PHE A 2 -3.94 0.24 3.97
N HIS A 3 -3.73 1.56 4.03
CA HIS A 3 -3.11 2.18 5.20
C HIS A 3 -3.98 2.19 6.48
N TYR A 4 -5.23 1.71 6.39
CA TYR A 4 -6.09 1.45 7.55
C TYR A 4 -6.11 -0.02 7.97
N PHE A 5 -5.36 -0.87 7.27
CA PHE A 5 -5.22 -2.27 7.67
C PHE A 5 -4.36 -2.38 8.93
N PRO A 6 -4.59 -3.42 9.74
CA PRO A 6 -3.91 -3.56 11.03
C PRO A 6 -2.40 -3.78 10.86
N ASP A 7 -1.99 -4.52 9.83
CA ASP A 7 -0.60 -4.91 9.61
C ASP A 7 -0.35 -5.40 8.17
N ILE A 8 0.92 -5.71 7.88
CA ILE A 8 1.36 -6.24 6.59
C ILE A 8 0.83 -7.64 6.29
N GLN A 9 0.62 -8.47 7.32
CA GLN A 9 0.08 -9.82 7.14
C GLN A 9 -1.35 -9.77 6.61
N TYR A 10 -2.15 -8.81 7.06
CA TYR A 10 -3.50 -8.59 6.55
C TYR A 10 -3.49 -8.03 5.12
N VAL A 11 -2.53 -7.16 4.78
CA VAL A 11 -2.30 -6.71 3.40
C VAL A 11 -2.02 -7.90 2.48
N GLU A 12 -1.06 -8.77 2.85
CA GLU A 12 -0.70 -9.97 2.09
C GLU A 12 -1.89 -10.94 1.96
N PHE A 13 -2.62 -11.16 3.05
CA PHE A 13 -3.84 -11.97 3.04
C PHE A 13 -4.86 -11.44 2.02
N VAL A 14 -5.16 -10.14 2.04
CA VAL A 14 -6.10 -9.52 1.11
C VAL A 14 -5.61 -9.64 -0.33
N ILE A 15 -4.33 -9.36 -0.61
CA ILE A 15 -3.77 -9.50 -1.96
C ILE A 15 -3.88 -10.95 -2.45
N ASN A 16 -3.53 -11.94 -1.63
CA ASN A 16 -3.67 -13.34 -1.99
C ASN A 16 -5.12 -13.73 -2.28
N ARG A 17 -6.09 -13.18 -1.52
CA ARG A 17 -7.52 -13.36 -1.82
C ARG A 17 -7.91 -12.72 -3.15
N LEU A 18 -7.40 -11.52 -3.47
CA LEU A 18 -7.66 -10.88 -4.77
C LEU A 18 -7.09 -11.70 -5.93
N ILE A 19 -5.87 -12.22 -5.80
CA ILE A 19 -5.25 -13.11 -6.79
C ILE A 19 -6.13 -14.36 -7.01
N ALA A 20 -6.56 -15.01 -5.94
CA ALA A 20 -7.38 -16.22 -6.02
C ALA A 20 -8.78 -16.00 -6.64
N LEU A 21 -9.30 -14.77 -6.56
CA LEU A 21 -10.62 -14.39 -7.10
C LEU A 21 -10.56 -13.83 -8.52
N THR A 22 -9.37 -13.50 -9.01
CA THR A 22 -9.20 -12.86 -10.32
C THR A 22 -8.95 -13.94 -11.36
N GLU A 23 -9.65 -13.84 -12.48
CA GLU A 23 -9.51 -14.77 -13.60
C GLU A 23 -8.07 -14.80 -14.15
N PRO A 24 -7.62 -15.93 -14.75
CA PRO A 24 -6.33 -16.00 -15.40
C PRO A 24 -6.14 -14.87 -16.42
N LYS A 25 -4.94 -14.27 -16.47
CA LYS A 25 -4.62 -13.08 -17.28
C LYS A 25 -5.33 -11.79 -16.85
N GLY A 26 -6.03 -11.81 -15.73
CA GLY A 26 -6.62 -10.62 -15.13
C GLY A 26 -5.56 -9.67 -14.57
N ILE A 27 -5.99 -8.43 -14.34
CA ILE A 27 -5.15 -7.36 -13.78
C ILE A 27 -5.79 -6.87 -12.50
N ILE A 28 -5.01 -6.79 -11.43
CA ILE A 28 -5.39 -6.19 -10.17
C ILE A 28 -4.65 -4.85 -10.05
N LEU A 29 -5.40 -3.77 -9.83
CA LEU A 29 -4.86 -2.43 -9.57
C LEU A 29 -5.18 -2.05 -8.13
N ILE A 30 -4.13 -1.83 -7.33
CA ILE A 30 -4.23 -1.40 -5.94
C ILE A 30 -3.68 0.01 -5.86
N GLY A 31 -4.58 0.96 -5.65
CA GLY A 31 -4.20 2.35 -5.50
C GLY A 31 -3.86 2.73 -4.07
N ASP A 32 -3.20 3.87 -3.93
CA ASP A 32 -3.03 4.59 -2.66
C ASP A 32 -2.24 3.80 -1.59
N LEU A 33 -1.11 3.20 -2.00
CA LEU A 33 -0.19 2.52 -1.08
C LEU A 33 0.87 3.48 -0.56
N LEU A 34 1.16 3.41 0.73
CA LEU A 34 2.15 4.26 1.39
C LEU A 34 3.49 3.52 1.53
N ASP A 35 4.57 4.12 1.01
CA ASP A 35 5.90 3.50 1.03
C ASP A 35 6.62 3.72 2.37
N SER A 36 7.01 2.62 3.03
CA SER A 36 7.69 2.64 4.33
C SER A 36 8.98 3.44 4.37
N GLN A 37 9.61 3.72 3.21
CA GLN A 37 10.74 4.64 3.14
C GLN A 37 10.42 6.04 3.71
N PHE A 38 9.15 6.45 3.68
CA PHE A 38 8.71 7.78 4.13
C PHE A 38 7.93 7.75 5.45
N GLU A 39 7.76 6.58 6.07
CA GLU A 39 6.97 6.43 7.29
C GLU A 39 7.45 7.36 8.41
N ALA A 40 8.75 7.33 8.70
CA ALA A 40 9.34 8.14 9.75
C ALA A 40 9.14 9.65 9.50
N GLN A 41 9.29 10.10 8.25
CA GLN A 41 9.12 11.49 7.87
C GLN A 41 7.66 11.95 8.00
N ILE A 42 6.69 11.11 7.62
CA ILE A 42 5.27 11.46 7.72
C ILE A 42 4.82 11.44 9.18
N LYS A 43 5.13 10.36 9.92
CA LYS A 43 4.69 10.18 11.30
C LYS A 43 5.37 11.13 12.29
N SER A 44 6.58 11.64 11.98
CA SER A 44 7.23 12.64 12.85
C SER A 44 6.51 13.98 12.89
N ASN A 45 5.64 14.27 11.90
CA ASN A 45 4.81 15.47 11.88
C ASN A 45 3.48 15.31 12.63
N SER A 46 3.22 14.14 13.23
CA SER A 46 2.02 13.88 14.00
C SER A 46 2.09 14.49 15.40
N ASP A 47 1.06 15.25 15.77
CA ASP A 47 0.79 15.61 17.16
C ASP A 47 -0.19 14.58 17.75
N LEU A 48 0.31 13.68 18.58
CA LEU A 48 -0.47 12.59 19.17
C LEU A 48 -1.61 13.09 20.07
N ASN A 49 -1.45 14.25 20.72
CA ASN A 49 -2.48 14.81 21.59
C ASN A 49 -3.65 15.31 20.75
N ILE A 50 -3.36 15.95 19.61
CA ILE A 50 -4.38 16.38 18.66
C ILE A 50 -5.04 15.15 18.02
N GLU A 51 -4.24 14.21 17.51
CA GLU A 51 -4.73 13.02 16.79
C GLU A 51 -5.66 12.15 17.64
N ALA A 52 -5.47 12.09 18.96
CA ALA A 52 -6.35 11.35 19.87
C ALA A 52 -7.83 11.79 19.76
N SER A 53 -8.07 13.05 19.42
CA SER A 53 -9.41 13.63 19.24
C SER A 53 -9.96 13.54 17.81
N LEU A 54 -9.11 13.19 16.84
CA LEU A 54 -9.47 13.14 15.43
C LEU A 54 -10.00 11.76 15.02
N PRO A 55 -10.81 11.64 13.95
CA PRO A 55 -11.09 10.35 13.31
C PRO A 55 -9.83 9.63 12.81
N ILE A 56 -9.84 8.29 12.77
CA ILE A 56 -8.69 7.45 12.32
C ILE A 56 -8.13 7.89 10.97
N ILE A 57 -9.00 8.34 10.06
CA ILE A 57 -8.61 8.82 8.73
C ILE A 57 -7.64 10.01 8.76
N HIS A 58 -7.54 10.72 9.89
CA HIS A 58 -6.64 11.86 10.09
C HIS A 58 -5.49 11.56 11.06
N ARG A 59 -5.33 10.29 11.48
CA ARG A 59 -4.29 9.87 12.44
C ARG A 59 -3.11 9.27 11.70
N TYR A 60 -2.21 10.10 11.20
CA TYR A 60 -1.06 9.64 10.41
C TYR A 60 -0.15 8.70 11.21
N SER A 61 -0.08 8.88 12.53
CA SER A 61 0.64 7.99 13.43
C SER A 61 0.18 6.52 13.35
N GLN A 62 -1.09 6.30 12.99
CA GLN A 62 -1.72 4.99 12.92
C GLN A 62 -1.74 4.38 11.52
N TRP A 63 -1.29 5.11 10.50
CA TRP A 63 -1.29 4.60 9.14
C TRP A 63 -0.27 3.49 8.95
N LEU A 64 -0.67 2.44 8.22
CA LEU A 64 0.22 1.38 7.78
C LEU A 64 1.01 1.85 6.55
N PHE A 65 2.33 1.80 6.67
CA PHE A 65 3.25 1.92 5.55
C PHE A 65 3.85 0.55 5.24
N VAL A 66 4.10 0.29 3.96
CA VAL A 66 4.56 -1.01 3.47
C VAL A 66 5.86 -0.84 2.70
N ASP A 67 6.78 -1.78 2.86
CA ASP A 67 7.93 -1.88 1.95
C ASP A 67 7.43 -2.37 0.58
N LEU A 68 7.06 -1.41 -0.27
CA LEU A 68 6.43 -1.68 -1.55
C LEU A 68 7.36 -2.40 -2.52
N LYS A 69 8.67 -2.15 -2.42
CA LYS A 69 9.67 -2.84 -3.25
C LYS A 69 9.74 -4.31 -2.88
N ARG A 70 9.80 -4.60 -1.57
CA ARG A 70 9.77 -5.98 -1.07
C ARG A 70 8.45 -6.65 -1.42
N LEU A 71 7.32 -6.00 -1.18
CA LEU A 71 5.99 -6.53 -1.52
C LEU A 71 5.91 -6.94 -3.00
N ALA A 72 6.28 -6.04 -3.92
CA ALA A 72 6.29 -6.35 -5.35
C ALA A 72 7.24 -7.52 -5.68
N SER A 73 8.43 -7.56 -5.07
CA SER A 73 9.39 -8.66 -5.25
C SER A 73 8.91 -9.99 -4.68
N ASP A 74 8.08 -9.99 -3.63
CA ASP A 74 7.53 -11.20 -3.04
C ASP A 74 6.33 -11.71 -3.86
N LEU A 75 5.52 -10.81 -4.42
CA LEU A 75 4.37 -11.16 -5.26
C LEU A 75 4.77 -11.91 -6.54
N VAL A 76 5.88 -11.56 -7.18
CA VAL A 76 6.35 -12.29 -8.39
C VAL A 76 6.79 -13.72 -8.10
N LYS A 77 6.91 -14.13 -6.83
CA LYS A 77 7.17 -15.52 -6.43
C LYS A 77 5.88 -16.35 -6.37
N HIS A 78 4.72 -15.70 -6.42
CA HIS A 78 3.43 -16.37 -6.41
C HIS A 78 3.16 -17.06 -7.77
N PRO A 79 2.73 -18.33 -7.81
CA PRO A 79 2.64 -19.10 -9.05
C PRO A 79 1.63 -18.57 -10.07
N GLN A 80 0.64 -17.80 -9.61
CA GLN A 80 -0.38 -17.17 -10.45
C GLN A 80 -0.05 -15.72 -10.81
N VAL A 81 1.14 -15.20 -10.51
CA VAL A 81 1.50 -13.80 -10.78
C VAL A 81 2.58 -13.75 -11.84
N ALA A 82 2.25 -13.18 -13.00
CA ALA A 82 3.19 -12.94 -14.08
C ALA A 82 4.07 -11.71 -13.85
N SER A 83 3.49 -10.62 -13.30
CA SER A 83 4.25 -9.42 -12.95
C SER A 83 3.63 -8.64 -11.78
N ALA A 84 4.47 -7.92 -11.04
CA ALA A 84 4.06 -6.94 -10.04
C ALA A 84 4.85 -5.64 -10.24
N GLU A 85 4.16 -4.57 -10.61
CA GLU A 85 4.75 -3.30 -11.04
C GLU A 85 4.30 -2.18 -10.10
N LEU A 86 5.27 -1.44 -9.53
CA LEU A 86 4.97 -0.21 -8.81
C LEU A 86 4.81 0.94 -9.80
N ILE A 87 3.65 1.59 -9.75
CA ILE A 87 3.29 2.70 -10.60
C ILE A 87 3.42 3.99 -9.79
N GLN A 88 4.17 4.95 -10.33
CA GLN A 88 4.27 6.29 -9.76
C GLN A 88 2.97 7.04 -10.00
N GLN A 89 2.51 7.78 -8.99
CA GLN A 89 1.42 8.72 -9.16
C GLN A 89 1.83 9.87 -10.10
N PRO A 90 0.86 10.53 -10.76
CA PRO A 90 1.12 11.75 -11.51
C PRO A 90 1.85 12.80 -10.66
N SER A 91 2.86 13.46 -11.21
CA SER A 91 3.76 14.35 -10.46
C SER A 91 3.07 15.61 -9.95
N GLU A 92 1.95 16.01 -10.56
CA GLU A 92 1.08 17.07 -10.12
C GLU A 92 0.32 16.74 -8.82
N PHE A 93 0.22 15.46 -8.46
CA PHE A 93 -0.43 15.05 -7.22
C PHE A 93 0.49 15.33 -6.03
N THR A 94 0.03 16.13 -5.07
CA THR A 94 0.84 16.62 -3.93
C THR A 94 1.50 15.49 -3.13
N LEU A 95 0.87 14.31 -3.11
CA LEU A 95 1.30 13.16 -2.31
C LEU A 95 2.03 12.09 -3.15
N SER A 96 2.31 12.37 -4.42
CA SER A 96 2.91 11.42 -5.38
C SER A 96 4.30 10.91 -4.99
N TRP A 97 5.01 11.64 -4.14
CA TRP A 97 6.36 11.30 -3.73
C TRP A 97 6.42 10.12 -2.74
N TYR A 98 5.35 9.83 -2.00
CA TYR A 98 5.29 8.68 -1.06
C TYR A 98 4.12 7.74 -1.29
N ARG A 99 3.14 8.14 -2.12
CA ARG A 99 2.02 7.30 -2.53
C ARG A 99 2.31 6.67 -3.88
N LYS A 100 2.10 5.37 -3.98
CA LYS A 100 2.28 4.60 -5.20
C LYS A 100 1.09 3.69 -5.42
N ASP A 101 0.90 3.29 -6.66
CA ASP A 101 -0.03 2.23 -7.00
C ASP A 101 0.75 0.95 -7.30
N LEU A 102 0.08 -0.18 -7.17
CA LEU A 102 0.60 -1.49 -7.50
C LEU A 102 -0.31 -2.13 -8.55
N LYS A 103 0.30 -2.55 -9.66
CA LYS A 103 -0.34 -3.36 -10.69
C LYS A 103 0.18 -4.79 -10.57
N ILE A 104 -0.74 -5.74 -10.48
CA ILE A 104 -0.45 -7.18 -10.49
C ILE A 104 -1.08 -7.77 -11.73
N THR A 105 -0.29 -8.44 -12.56
CA THR A 105 -0.77 -9.19 -13.72
C THR A 105 -0.70 -10.67 -13.38
N LEU A 106 -1.81 -11.39 -13.55
CA LEU A 106 -1.87 -12.84 -13.31
C LEU A 106 -1.46 -13.67 -14.52
#